data_AF-A0A1W6K0T3-F1
#
_entry.id   AF-A0A1W6K0T3-F1
#
_cell.length_a   1.000
_cell.length_b   1.000
_cell.length_c   1.000
_cell.angle_alpha   90.00
_cell.angle_beta   90.00
_cell.angle_gamma   90.00
#
_symmetry.space_group_name_H-M   'P 1'
#
loop_
_entity.id
_entity.type
_entity.pdbx_description
1 polymer ?
#
loop_
_entity_poly.entity_id
_entity_poly.type
_entity_poly.pdbx_seq_one_letter_code
_entity_poly.pdbx_strand_id
1 'polypeptide(L)' 'MTDLLKLDWDNVEDMIKSVLEDKIRVYDYFNYFIIDSEHILVKIYEEDKEIFTVKMELRIGKLEVVEVS' A
#
# COMPACT_ATOMS: atom_id res chain seq x y z
N MET A 1 1.22 4.07 19.34
CA MET A 1 1.32 4.75 18.05
C MET A 1 1.92 3.74 17.10
N THR A 2 1.21 3.36 16.05
CA THR A 2 1.67 2.39 15.04
C THR A 2 2.66 3.09 14.13
N ASP A 3 3.74 2.40 13.75
CA ASP A 3 4.87 2.96 12.99
C ASP A 3 5.26 1.93 11.93
N LEU A 4 5.16 2.32 10.65
CA LEU A 4 5.43 1.42 9.52
C LEU A 4 6.84 0.83 9.57
N LEU A 5 7.83 1.56 10.09
CA LEU A 5 9.22 1.10 10.18
C LEU A 5 9.44 0.04 11.27
N LYS A 6 8.43 -0.20 12.12
CA LYS A 6 8.48 -1.17 13.21
C LYS A 6 7.55 -2.37 12.99
N LEU A 7 6.69 -2.32 11.98
CA LEU A 7 5.85 -3.45 11.60
C LEU A 7 6.70 -4.50 10.87
N ASP A 8 6.33 -5.76 11.03
CA ASP A 8 6.84 -6.80 10.12
C ASP A 8 6.24 -6.63 8.71
N TRP A 9 6.96 -7.16 7.73
CA TRP A 9 6.61 -7.03 6.32
C TRP A 9 5.27 -7.69 5.98
N ASP A 10 4.93 -8.81 6.63
CA ASP A 10 3.67 -9.53 6.42
C ASP A 10 2.47 -8.67 6.82
N ASN A 11 2.54 -8.01 7.99
CA ASN A 11 1.52 -7.08 8.45
C ASN A 11 1.36 -5.88 7.51
N VAL A 12 2.45 -5.32 6.99
CA VAL A 12 2.37 -4.20 6.03
C VAL A 12 1.70 -4.67 4.73
N GLU A 13 2.05 -5.85 4.23
CA GLU A 13 1.42 -6.43 3.05
C GLU A 13 -0.08 -6.67 3.23
N ASP A 14 -0.49 -7.22 4.36
CA ASP A 14 -1.90 -7.48 4.64
C ASP A 14 -2.70 -6.18 4.71
N MET A 15 -2.11 -5.12 5.28
CA MET A 15 -2.72 -3.79 5.29
C MET A 15 -2.86 -3.20 3.87
N ILE A 16 -1.85 -3.35 3.01
CA ILE A 16 -1.93 -2.92 1.61
C ILE A 16 -3.01 -3.72 0.87
N LYS A 17 -2.97 -5.06 0.96
CA LYS A 17 -3.92 -5.97 0.30
C LYS A 17 -5.35 -5.63 0.67
N SER A 18 -5.64 -5.43 1.95
CA SER A 18 -6.97 -5.02 2.41
C SER A 18 -7.46 -3.72 1.75
N VAL A 19 -6.59 -2.72 1.58
CA VAL A 19 -6.97 -1.46 0.91
C VAL A 19 -7.17 -1.66 -0.59
N LEU A 20 -6.32 -2.47 -1.23
CA LEU A 20 -6.42 -2.75 -2.67
C LEU A 20 -7.66 -3.57 -2.98
N GLU A 21 -7.98 -4.63 -2.23
CA GLU A 21 -9.16 -5.47 -2.45
C GLU A 21 -10.47 -4.70 -2.24
N ASP A 22 -10.49 -3.72 -1.34
CA ASP A 22 -11.65 -2.85 -1.13
C ASP A 22 -11.90 -1.88 -2.31
N LYS A 23 -10.86 -1.55 -3.10
CA LYS A 23 -10.90 -0.47 -4.09
C LYS A 23 -10.61 -0.88 -5.54
N ILE A 24 -9.99 -2.03 -5.74
CA ILE A 24 -9.48 -2.53 -7.02
C ILE A 24 -9.92 -3.98 -7.18
N ARG A 25 -10.59 -4.27 -8.29
CA ARG A 25 -11.18 -5.58 -8.54
C ARG A 25 -10.20 -6.57 -9.20
N VAL A 26 -9.24 -6.07 -9.96
CA VAL A 26 -8.29 -6.87 -10.73
C VAL A 26 -6.92 -6.19 -10.71
N TYR A 27 -5.91 -6.93 -10.26
CA TYR A 27 -4.48 -6.65 -10.36
C TYR A 27 -3.73 -7.98 -10.17
N ASP A 28 -2.51 -8.10 -10.68
CA ASP A 28 -1.72 -9.33 -10.56
C ASP A 28 -0.84 -9.30 -9.31
N TYR A 29 -0.08 -8.23 -9.15
CA TYR A 29 0.81 -8.04 -8.01
C TYR A 29 1.05 -6.56 -7.73
N PHE A 30 1.63 -6.28 -6.57
CA PHE A 30 2.10 -4.94 -6.21
C PHE A 30 3.51 -5.02 -5.62
N ASN A 31 4.25 -3.92 -5.77
CA ASN A 31 5.50 -3.67 -5.06
C ASN A 31 5.30 -2.45 -4.15
N TYR A 32 6.01 -2.37 -3.03
CA TYR A 32 5.86 -1.23 -2.13
C TYR A 32 7.18 -0.76 -1.52
N PHE A 33 7.19 0.49 -1.07
CA PHE A 33 8.32 1.14 -0.43
C PHE A 33 7.82 2.00 0.74
N ILE A 34 8.28 1.69 1.96
CA ILE A 34 8.00 2.50 3.15
C ILE A 34 8.90 3.74 3.08
N ILE A 35 8.27 4.92 2.95
CA ILE A 35 8.96 6.20 2.80
C ILE A 35 9.45 6.68 4.17
N ASP A 36 8.58 6.61 5.17
CA ASP A 36 8.82 7.02 6.55
C ASP A 36 7.90 6.25 7.51
N SER A 37 7.78 6.68 8.77
CA SER A 37 6.96 6.00 9.79
C SER A 37 5.47 5.95 9.47
N GLU A 38 4.99 6.79 8.56
CA GLU A 38 3.56 6.97 8.27
C GLU A 38 3.22 6.77 6.79
N HIS A 39 4.16 6.97 5.87
CA HIS A 39 3.88 6.94 4.43
C HIS A 39 4.47 5.73 3.73
N ILE A 40 3.70 5.20 2.77
CA ILE A 40 4.10 4.09 1.90
C ILE A 40 3.71 4.40 0.46
N LEU A 41 4.59 4.02 -0.47
CA LEU A 41 4.34 4.06 -1.91
C LEU A 41 4.07 2.64 -2.38
N VAL A 42 2.98 2.44 -3.13
CA VAL A 42 2.56 1.14 -3.65
C VAL A 42 2.43 1.24 -5.16
N LYS A 43 3.17 0.43 -5.90
CA LYS A 43 3.07 0.28 -7.35
C LYS A 43 2.27 -0.96 -7.67
N ILE A 44 1.25 -0.84 -8.49
CA ILE A 44 0.30 -1.91 -8.79
C ILE A 44 0.44 -2.29 -10.26
N TYR A 45 0.41 -3.59 -10.55
CA TYR A 45 0.67 -4.13 -11.88
C TYR A 45 -0.46 -5.06 -12.37
N GLU A 46 -0.71 -5.02 -13.67
CA GLU A 46 -1.57 -5.96 -14.41
C GLU A 46 -0.85 -6.31 -15.73
N GLU A 47 -0.71 -7.60 -16.05
CA GLU A 47 0.06 -8.11 -17.19
C GLU A 47 1.49 -7.54 -17.28
N ASP A 48 2.21 -7.52 -16.15
CA ASP A 48 3.56 -6.93 -15.98
C ASP A 48 3.66 -5.42 -16.30
N LYS A 49 2.54 -4.72 -16.49
CA LYS A 49 2.50 -3.26 -16.70
C LYS A 49 2.06 -2.56 -15.44
N GLU A 50 2.78 -1.50 -15.07
CA GLU A 50 2.35 -0.61 -13.99
C GLU A 50 1.04 0.08 -14.43
N ILE A 51 -0.02 -0.09 -13.64
CA ILE A 51 -1.33 0.53 -13.91
C ILE A 51 -1.52 1.80 -13.08
N PHE A 52 -1.09 1.77 -11.81
CA PHE A 52 -1.21 2.90 -10.88
C PHE A 52 -0.05 2.87 -9.88
N THR A 53 0.35 4.05 -9.45
CA THR A 53 1.12 4.22 -8.22
C THR A 53 0.24 4.93 -7.19
N VAL A 54 0.20 4.41 -5.97
CA VAL A 54 -0.64 4.90 -4.88
C VAL A 54 0.24 5.26 -3.70
N LYS A 55 0.10 6.48 -3.18
CA LYS A 55 0.65 6.86 -1.88
C LYS A 55 -0.40 6.62 -0.82
N MET A 56 -0.03 5.90 0.23
CA MET A 56 -0.88 5.67 1.39
C MET A 56 -0.25 6.24 2.66
N GLU A 57 -1.10 6.62 3.61
CA GLU A 57 -0.74 7.15 4.92
C GLU A 57 -1.35 6.29 6.01
N LEU A 58 -0.56 5.93 7.02
CA LEU A 58 -0.98 5.19 8.20
C LEU A 58 -1.72 6.11 9.17
N ARG A 59 -3.04 5.99 9.23
CA ARG A 59 -3.90 6.77 10.12
C ARG A 59 -4.69 5.85 11.03
N ILE A 60 -4.55 6.07 12.34
CA ILE A 60 -5.29 5.32 13.37
C ILE A 60 -5.19 3.80 13.16
N GLY A 61 -4.00 3.32 12.78
CA GLY A 61 -3.73 1.88 12.57
C GLY A 61 -4.26 1.30 11.26
N LYS A 62 -4.68 2.13 10.29
CA LYS A 62 -5.11 1.71 8.95
C LYS A 62 -4.38 2.50 7.87
N LEU A 63 -4.16 1.91 6.71
CA LEU A 63 -3.67 2.63 5.54
C LEU A 63 -4.84 3.34 4.84
N GLU A 64 -4.66 4.62 4.57
CA GLU A 64 -5.58 5.44 3.76
C GLU A 64 -4.87 5.90 2.49
N VAL A 65 -5.55 5.84 1.35
CA VAL A 65 -5.03 6.38 0.08
C VAL A 65 -5.06 7.90 0.13
N VAL A 66 -3.91 8.53 -0.08
CA VAL A 66 -3.77 10.00 -0.07
C VAL A 66 -3.43 10.57 -1.44
N GLU A 67 -2.83 9.79 -2.33
CA GLU A 67 -2.49 10.21 -3.70
C GLU A 67 -2.53 9.00 -4.65
N VAL A 68 -2.93 9.23 -5.90
CA VAL A 68 -2.92 8.24 -6.99
C VAL A 68 -2.34 8.92 -8.23
N SER A 69 -1.42 8.25 -8.92
CA SER A 69 -0.78 8.70 -10.15
C SER A 69 -0.73 7.61 -11.21
#